data_AF-K5VFE2-F1
#
_entry.id   AF-K5VFE2-F1
#
_cell.length_a   1.000
_cell.length_b   1.000
_cell.length_c   1.000
_cell.angle_alpha   90.00
_cell.angle_beta   90.00
_cell.angle_gamma   90.00
#
_symmetry.space_group_name_H-M   'P 1'
#
loop_
_entity.id
_entity.type
_entity.pdbx_description
1 polymer ?
#
loop_
_entity_poly.entity_id
_entity_poly.type
_entity_poly.pdbx_seq_one_letter_code
_entity_poly.pdbx_strand_id
1 'polypeptide(L)'
;MQCSGIIGLVAGGSGNFVPLASLLAVLGVGVGGNLPVGSAVFLDFVPGSHQYLLTILTVRWSLGQLFVNLIAWPLITNFSCPQDSAPGTCTRSQNMSWRYPLFTLGGFTLVLWALRFFAFALEESPRYLVGRGRDADAVAMMHRLAAYNGKTCSLTVEQLRDAGELGDMKKDGSHEAKVTVLSRTYNYTMDDIKALFETKKLAWSTSLLVSIWGIICLASTFRGAQFGDSSYYIIYRNQVILNVLGTPGAFLAGWAIEQHEHQNLVQTAWPARGEAT
;
A
#
# COMPACT_ATOMS: atom_id res chain seq x y z
N MET A 1 -0.94 4.79 -10.12
CA MET A 1 0.13 5.80 -10.29
C MET A 1 -0.22 6.82 -11.37
N GLN A 2 -0.42 6.42 -12.64
CA GLN A 2 -0.76 7.35 -13.73
C GLN A 2 -1.99 8.21 -13.41
N CYS A 3 -3.14 7.58 -13.14
CA CYS A 3 -4.39 8.30 -12.85
C CYS A 3 -4.23 9.22 -11.63
N SER A 4 -3.57 8.75 -10.57
CA SER A 4 -3.30 9.54 -9.36
C SER A 4 -2.46 10.78 -9.67
N GLY A 5 -1.43 10.67 -10.51
CA GLY A 5 -0.61 11.80 -10.92
C GLY A 5 -1.38 12.83 -11.75
N ILE A 6 -2.17 12.37 -12.74
CA ILE A 6 -3.01 13.25 -13.56
C ILE A 6 -4.05 13.96 -12.68
N ILE A 7 -4.77 13.23 -11.84
CA ILE A 7 -5.81 13.78 -10.96
C ILE A 7 -5.19 14.79 -9.98
N GLY A 8 -4.00 14.51 -9.43
CA GLY A 8 -3.28 15.44 -8.57
C GLY A 8 -2.93 16.76 -9.26
N LEU A 9 -2.44 16.71 -10.50
CA LEU A 9 -2.19 17.91 -11.31
C LEU A 9 -3.48 18.69 -11.60
N VAL A 10 -4.54 18.01 -12.01
CA VAL A 10 -5.84 18.65 -12.31
C VAL A 10 -6.45 19.26 -11.03
N ALA A 11 -6.31 18.61 -9.88
CA ALA A 11 -6.75 19.13 -8.59
C ALA A 11 -6.03 20.44 -8.24
N GLY A 12 -4.71 20.53 -8.47
CA GLY A 12 -3.94 21.77 -8.30
C GLY A 12 -4.40 22.92 -9.21
N GLY A 13 -4.98 22.60 -10.37
CA GLY A 13 -5.57 23.55 -11.31
C GLY A 13 -6.98 24.05 -10.92
N SER A 14 -7.67 23.36 -10.01
CA SER A 14 -9.08 23.63 -9.71
C SER A 14 -9.34 25.08 -9.26
N GLY A 15 -10.39 25.70 -9.80
CA GLY A 15 -10.82 27.06 -9.45
C GLY A 15 -11.87 27.11 -8.33
N ASN A 16 -12.52 25.98 -8.03
CA ASN A 16 -13.66 25.92 -7.11
C ASN A 16 -13.48 24.78 -6.10
N PHE A 17 -14.09 24.92 -4.91
CA PHE A 17 -13.98 23.93 -3.85
C PHE A 17 -14.62 22.58 -4.21
N VAL A 18 -15.78 22.59 -4.84
CA VAL A 18 -16.50 21.35 -5.24
C VAL A 18 -15.64 20.46 -6.16
N PRO A 19 -15.14 20.94 -7.32
CA PRO A 19 -14.27 20.11 -8.16
C PRO A 19 -12.96 19.71 -7.47
N LEU A 20 -12.40 20.56 -6.60
CA LEU A 20 -11.22 20.19 -5.82
C LEU A 20 -11.52 19.00 -4.89
N ALA A 21 -12.61 19.06 -4.13
CA ALA A 21 -13.01 18.02 -3.20
C ALA A 21 -13.34 16.70 -3.93
N SER A 22 -14.05 16.77 -5.06
CA SER A 22 -14.35 15.58 -5.88
C SER A 22 -13.08 14.94 -6.43
N LEU A 23 -12.13 15.73 -6.97
CA LEU A 23 -10.87 15.20 -7.49
C LEU A 23 -10.00 14.59 -6.39
N LEU A 24 -9.93 15.23 -5.22
CA LEU A 24 -9.21 14.68 -4.06
C LEU A 24 -9.86 13.40 -3.52
N ALA A 25 -11.20 13.30 -3.56
CA ALA A 25 -11.89 12.06 -3.19
C ALA A 25 -11.52 10.90 -4.12
N VAL A 26 -11.56 11.13 -5.45
CA VAL A 26 -11.17 10.11 -6.43
C VAL A 26 -9.68 9.78 -6.31
N LEU A 27 -8.82 10.77 -6.07
CA LEU A 27 -7.40 10.57 -5.80
C LEU A 27 -7.20 9.67 -4.57
N GLY A 28 -7.92 9.94 -3.48
CA GLY A 28 -7.87 9.15 -2.25
C GLY A 28 -8.26 7.70 -2.47
N VAL A 29 -9.34 7.44 -3.20
CA VAL A 29 -9.74 6.07 -3.59
C VAL A 29 -8.65 5.40 -4.41
N GLY A 30 -8.07 6.10 -5.40
CA GLY A 30 -7.03 5.53 -6.26
C GLY A 30 -5.72 5.22 -5.52
N VAL A 31 -5.30 6.07 -4.58
CA VAL A 31 -4.10 5.84 -3.76
C VAL A 31 -4.36 4.74 -2.74
N GLY A 32 -5.52 4.76 -2.06
CA GLY A 32 -5.91 3.77 -1.07
C GLY A 32 -6.03 2.36 -1.66
N GLY A 33 -6.63 2.23 -2.84
CA GLY A 33 -6.75 0.94 -3.54
C GLY A 33 -5.40 0.36 -3.99
N ASN A 34 -4.38 1.18 -4.18
CA ASN A 34 -3.06 0.73 -4.59
C ASN A 34 -2.27 0.04 -3.44
N LEU A 35 -2.62 0.32 -2.18
CA LEU A 35 -1.95 -0.26 -1.01
C LEU A 35 -2.10 -1.79 -0.91
N PRO A 36 -3.32 -2.36 -0.89
CA PRO A 36 -3.49 -3.82 -0.82
C PRO A 36 -2.96 -4.53 -2.07
N VAL A 37 -3.10 -3.91 -3.25
CA VAL A 37 -2.59 -4.47 -4.51
C VAL A 37 -1.07 -4.60 -4.49
N GLY A 38 -0.37 -3.55 -4.05
CA GLY A 38 1.08 -3.58 -3.93
C GLY A 38 1.57 -4.65 -2.97
N SER A 39 0.91 -4.79 -1.81
CA SER A 39 1.23 -5.82 -0.82
C SER A 39 0.96 -7.24 -1.31
N ALA A 40 -0.14 -7.46 -2.04
CA ALA A 40 -0.48 -8.76 -2.61
C ALA A 40 0.55 -9.20 -3.66
N VAL A 41 0.88 -8.32 -4.60
CA VAL A 41 1.91 -8.61 -5.61
C VAL A 41 3.26 -8.86 -4.95
N PHE A 42 3.62 -8.10 -3.92
CA PHE A 42 4.87 -8.33 -3.18
C PHE A 42 4.90 -9.72 -2.51
N LEU A 43 3.81 -10.12 -1.86
CA LEU A 43 3.66 -11.43 -1.25
C LEU A 43 3.73 -12.58 -2.25
N ASP A 44 3.33 -12.37 -3.51
CA ASP A 44 3.39 -13.40 -4.55
C ASP A 44 4.84 -13.72 -4.97
N PHE A 45 5.76 -12.78 -4.78
CA PHE A 45 7.18 -12.94 -5.12
C PHE A 45 8.08 -13.25 -3.92
N VAL A 46 7.57 -13.07 -2.70
CA VAL A 46 8.34 -13.30 -1.46
C VAL A 46 8.03 -14.70 -0.91
N PRO A 47 9.04 -15.57 -0.73
CA PRO A 47 8.85 -16.86 -0.11
C PRO A 47 8.44 -16.71 1.37
N GLY A 48 7.65 -17.66 1.88
CA GLY A 48 7.12 -17.63 3.25
C GLY A 48 8.16 -17.37 4.35
N SER A 49 9.39 -17.88 4.16
CA SER A 49 10.51 -17.68 5.10
C SER A 49 10.99 -16.24 5.24
N HIS A 50 10.64 -15.37 4.29
CA HIS A 50 11.09 -13.98 4.22
C HIS A 50 9.93 -12.99 4.35
N GLN A 51 8.80 -13.41 4.93
CA GLN A 51 7.64 -12.55 5.13
C GLN A 51 7.91 -11.32 6.01
N TYR A 52 9.01 -11.27 6.78
CA TYR A 52 9.44 -10.08 7.51
C TYR A 52 9.69 -8.86 6.59
N LEU A 53 9.93 -9.07 5.28
CA LEU A 53 10.04 -7.97 4.32
C LEU A 53 8.73 -7.16 4.19
N LEU A 54 7.58 -7.71 4.60
CA LEU A 54 6.33 -6.93 4.67
C LEU A 54 6.43 -5.81 5.70
N THR A 55 7.16 -6.03 6.78
CA THR A 55 7.43 -4.96 7.76
C THR A 55 8.31 -3.88 7.14
N ILE A 56 9.27 -4.25 6.29
CA ILE A 56 10.10 -3.28 5.55
C ILE A 56 9.25 -2.47 4.55
N LEU A 57 8.11 -2.98 4.07
CA LEU A 57 7.17 -2.18 3.28
C LEU A 57 6.61 -0.98 4.08
N THR A 58 6.47 -1.10 5.40
CA THR A 58 6.04 0.02 6.27
C THR A 58 7.09 1.12 6.36
N VAL A 59 8.38 0.77 6.26
CA VAL A 59 9.47 1.76 6.18
C VAL A 59 9.32 2.64 4.94
N ARG A 60 8.96 2.04 3.80
CA ARG A 60 8.70 2.78 2.56
C ARG A 60 7.55 3.79 2.74
N TRP A 61 6.51 3.42 3.47
CA TRP A 61 5.40 4.31 3.78
C TRP A 61 5.85 5.51 4.63
N SER A 62 6.65 5.28 5.68
CA SER A 62 7.23 6.34 6.51
C SER A 62 8.14 7.28 5.72
N LEU A 63 9.02 6.73 4.87
CA LEU A 63 9.88 7.51 3.98
C LEU A 63 9.07 8.35 2.99
N GLY A 64 7.98 7.80 2.44
CA GLY A 64 7.07 8.53 1.57
C GLY A 64 6.42 9.72 2.27
N GLN A 65 5.94 9.55 3.50
CA GLN A 65 5.39 10.66 4.28
C GLN A 65 6.44 11.72 4.62
N LEU A 66 7.66 11.30 4.98
CA LEU A 66 8.76 12.22 5.22
C LEU A 66 9.08 13.05 3.98
N PHE A 67 9.19 12.40 2.81
CA PHE A 67 9.42 13.07 1.53
C PHE A 67 8.34 14.11 1.21
N VAL A 68 7.06 13.72 1.36
CA VAL A 68 5.92 14.63 1.15
C VAL A 68 6.00 15.84 2.09
N ASN A 69 6.26 15.62 3.38
CA ASN A 69 6.29 16.70 4.36
C ASN A 69 7.51 17.62 4.20
N LEU A 70 8.65 17.11 3.74
CA LEU A 70 9.82 17.92 3.40
C LEU A 70 9.58 18.83 2.19
N ILE A 71 8.78 18.39 1.22
CA ILE A 71 8.38 19.22 0.07
C ILE A 71 7.29 20.22 0.49
N ALA A 72 6.29 19.74 1.24
CA ALA A 72 5.14 20.56 1.64
C ALA A 72 5.54 21.69 2.58
N TRP A 73 6.48 21.46 3.51
CA TRP A 73 6.87 22.46 4.50
C TRP A 73 7.34 23.79 3.88
N PRO A 74 8.40 23.86 3.04
CA PRO A 74 8.83 25.12 2.45
C PRO A 74 7.81 25.69 1.46
N LEU A 75 7.08 24.85 0.72
CA LEU A 75 6.08 25.33 -0.23
C LEU A 75 4.88 25.98 0.46
N ILE A 76 4.49 25.46 1.63
CA ILE A 76 3.33 25.98 2.35
C ILE A 76 3.72 27.17 3.22
N THR A 77 4.90 27.19 3.84
CA THR A 77 5.29 28.33 4.68
C THR A 77 5.65 29.58 3.89
N ASN A 78 6.23 29.44 2.70
CA ASN A 78 6.68 30.59 1.91
C ASN A 78 5.62 31.17 0.95
N PHE A 79 4.64 30.37 0.53
CA PHE A 79 3.64 30.77 -0.47
C PHE A 79 2.20 30.82 0.08
N SER A 80 2.06 30.88 1.40
CA SER A 80 0.78 31.13 2.07
C SER A 80 0.68 32.60 2.48
N CYS A 81 -0.53 33.12 2.48
CA CYS A 81 -0.81 34.45 3.02
C CYS A 81 -0.46 34.50 4.52
N PRO A 82 -0.02 35.65 5.05
CA PRO A 82 0.15 35.84 6.48
C PRO A 82 -1.17 35.52 7.21
N GLN A 83 -1.09 34.75 8.29
CA GLN A 83 -2.29 34.26 9.01
C GLN A 83 -3.12 35.39 9.64
N ASP A 84 -2.52 36.55 9.89
CA ASP A 84 -3.20 37.74 10.43
C ASP A 84 -3.96 38.55 9.36
N SER A 85 -3.97 38.09 8.09
CA SER A 85 -4.62 38.80 6.99
C SER A 85 -6.14 38.55 6.99
N ALA A 86 -6.95 39.60 6.90
CA ALA A 86 -8.41 39.46 6.81
C ALA A 86 -8.84 38.68 5.54
N PRO A 87 -9.92 37.87 5.59
CA PRO A 87 -10.42 37.14 4.43
C PRO A 87 -10.63 38.07 3.22
N GLY A 88 -9.98 37.77 2.09
CA GLY A 88 -10.09 38.56 0.86
C GLY A 88 -9.03 39.66 0.67
N THR A 89 -8.14 39.90 1.64
CA THR A 89 -7.02 40.87 1.49
C THR A 89 -5.83 40.31 0.71
N CYS A 90 -5.73 38.98 0.58
CA CYS A 90 -4.63 38.32 -0.10
C CYS A 90 -4.95 38.03 -1.56
N THR A 91 -4.04 38.41 -2.46
CA THR A 91 -4.18 38.13 -3.90
C THR A 91 -3.98 36.64 -4.19
N ARG A 92 -4.62 36.13 -5.25
CA ARG A 92 -4.46 34.72 -5.67
C ARG A 92 -3.00 34.32 -5.85
N SER A 93 -2.16 35.21 -6.39
CA SER A 93 -0.72 34.98 -6.57
C SER A 93 0.04 34.71 -5.27
N GLN A 94 -0.45 35.22 -4.14
CA GLN A 94 0.15 35.04 -2.81
C GLN A 94 -0.47 33.87 -2.03
N ASN A 95 -1.52 33.21 -2.56
CA ASN A 95 -2.20 32.06 -1.94
C ASN A 95 -2.15 30.80 -2.83
N MET A 96 -0.96 30.44 -3.29
CA MET A 96 -0.73 29.29 -4.16
C MET A 96 -0.13 28.09 -3.40
N SER A 97 0.12 28.23 -2.10
CA SER A 97 0.75 27.22 -1.24
C SER A 97 0.12 25.84 -1.29
N TRP A 98 -1.20 25.71 -1.39
CA TRP A 98 -1.86 24.40 -1.47
C TRP A 98 -1.79 23.78 -2.87
N ARG A 99 -1.60 24.60 -3.91
CA ARG A 99 -1.50 24.12 -5.31
C ARG A 99 -0.10 23.61 -5.62
N TYR A 100 0.94 24.24 -5.10
CA TYR A 100 2.32 23.83 -5.39
C TYR A 100 2.62 22.38 -4.98
N PRO A 101 2.27 21.90 -3.76
CA PRO A 101 2.40 20.49 -3.39
C PRO A 101 1.61 19.55 -4.30
N LEU A 102 0.40 19.93 -4.73
CA LEU A 102 -0.39 19.11 -5.66
C LEU A 102 0.30 18.99 -7.02
N PHE A 103 0.87 20.08 -7.53
CA PHE A 103 1.62 20.08 -8.78
C PHE A 103 2.94 19.30 -8.68
N THR A 104 3.72 19.52 -7.62
CA THR A 104 5.02 18.87 -7.43
C THR A 104 4.87 17.38 -7.19
N LEU A 105 3.96 16.96 -6.30
CA LEU A 105 3.73 15.56 -5.98
C LEU A 105 2.99 14.83 -7.13
N GLY A 106 2.02 15.49 -7.77
CA GLY A 106 1.35 14.96 -8.96
C GLY A 106 2.31 14.75 -10.12
N GLY A 107 3.16 15.74 -10.40
CA GLY A 107 4.21 15.67 -11.42
C GLY A 107 5.25 14.59 -11.10
N PHE A 108 5.74 14.54 -9.85
CA PHE A 108 6.66 13.50 -9.40
C PHE A 108 6.07 12.09 -9.58
N THR A 109 4.78 11.92 -9.26
CA THR A 109 4.08 10.65 -9.46
C THR A 109 3.99 10.25 -10.94
N LEU A 110 3.83 11.23 -11.84
CA LEU A 110 3.88 10.97 -13.30
C LEU A 110 5.27 10.61 -13.78
N VAL A 111 6.32 11.26 -13.26
CA VAL A 111 7.70 10.90 -13.58
C VAL A 111 7.99 9.47 -13.13
N LEU A 112 7.59 9.09 -11.91
CA LEU A 112 7.74 7.72 -11.43
C LEU A 112 6.94 6.72 -12.27
N TRP A 113 5.74 7.09 -12.72
CA TRP A 113 4.96 6.25 -13.63
C TRP A 113 5.66 6.09 -14.99
N ALA A 114 6.17 7.16 -15.58
CA ALA A 114 6.90 7.11 -16.85
C ALA A 114 8.16 6.27 -16.72
N LEU A 115 8.95 6.49 -15.67
CA LEU A 115 10.12 5.69 -15.36
C LEU A 115 9.74 4.21 -15.16
N ARG A 116 8.66 3.93 -14.45
CA ARG A 116 8.14 2.57 -14.30
C ARG A 116 7.76 1.93 -15.63
N PHE A 117 7.07 2.66 -16.49
CA PHE A 117 6.54 2.12 -17.74
C PHE A 117 7.63 1.94 -18.81
N PHE A 118 8.58 2.87 -18.88
CA PHE A 118 9.62 2.86 -19.92
C PHE A 118 10.93 2.18 -19.47
N ALA A 119 11.29 2.21 -18.18
CA ALA A 119 12.56 1.66 -17.71
C ALA A 119 12.45 0.23 -17.15
N PHE A 120 11.26 -0.25 -16.77
CA PHE A 120 11.08 -1.56 -16.17
C PHE A 120 10.00 -2.38 -16.89
N ALA A 121 10.39 -3.52 -17.46
CA ALA A 121 9.43 -4.53 -17.91
C ALA A 121 8.92 -5.29 -16.68
N LEU A 122 7.67 -5.03 -16.28
CA LEU A 122 7.03 -5.77 -15.20
C LEU A 122 6.34 -7.01 -15.77
N GLU A 123 6.82 -8.18 -15.35
CA GLU A 123 6.12 -9.45 -15.57
C GLU A 123 4.87 -9.52 -14.66
N GLU A 124 3.82 -10.22 -15.12
CA GLU A 124 2.61 -10.43 -14.32
C GLU A 124 2.90 -11.39 -13.14
N SER A 125 2.14 -11.24 -12.04
CA SER A 125 2.26 -12.15 -10.88
C SER A 125 1.99 -13.60 -11.30
N PRO A 126 2.78 -14.59 -10.80
CA PRO A 126 2.57 -16.01 -11.11
C PRO A 126 1.16 -16.45 -10.72
N ARG A 127 0.69 -15.90 -9.60
CA ARG A 127 -0.59 -16.20 -9.01
C ARG A 127 -1.76 -15.68 -9.84
N TYR A 128 -1.58 -14.51 -10.45
CA TYR A 128 -2.54 -13.96 -11.41
C TYR A 128 -2.65 -14.84 -12.67
N LEU A 129 -1.52 -15.30 -13.21
CA LEU A 129 -1.47 -16.16 -14.39
C LEU A 129 -2.18 -17.50 -14.16
N VAL A 130 -1.92 -18.15 -13.00
CA VAL A 130 -2.63 -19.37 -12.58
C VAL A 130 -4.13 -19.13 -12.40
N GLY A 131 -4.53 -18.03 -11.76
CA GLY A 131 -5.93 -17.67 -11.59
C GLY A 131 -6.69 -17.46 -12.91
N ARG A 132 -5.97 -17.09 -13.99
CA ARG A 132 -6.51 -16.95 -15.35
C ARG A 132 -6.42 -18.24 -16.18
N GLY A 133 -5.93 -19.34 -15.59
CA GLY A 133 -5.71 -20.62 -16.27
C GLY A 133 -4.54 -20.62 -17.26
N ARG A 134 -3.65 -19.63 -17.19
CA ARG A 134 -2.43 -19.51 -18.00
C ARG A 134 -1.24 -20.19 -17.30
N ASP A 135 -1.41 -21.47 -17.02
CA ASP A 135 -0.47 -22.26 -16.20
C ASP A 135 0.93 -22.35 -16.83
N ALA A 136 1.02 -22.42 -18.16
CA ALA A 136 2.29 -22.43 -18.89
C ALA A 136 3.09 -21.12 -18.72
N ASP A 137 2.40 -19.98 -18.78
CA ASP A 137 3.04 -18.66 -18.59
C ASP A 137 3.51 -18.47 -17.14
N ALA A 138 2.74 -18.98 -16.18
CA ALA A 138 3.11 -18.96 -14.76
C ALA A 138 4.40 -19.74 -14.49
N VAL A 139 4.52 -20.95 -15.07
CA VAL A 139 5.73 -21.77 -14.95
C VAL A 139 6.92 -21.10 -15.64
N ALA A 140 6.74 -20.57 -16.86
CA ALA A 140 7.80 -19.86 -17.57
C ALA A 140 8.34 -18.65 -16.78
N MET A 141 7.46 -17.87 -16.17
CA MET A 141 7.85 -16.73 -15.33
C MET A 141 8.58 -17.20 -14.06
N MET A 142 8.12 -18.27 -13.40
CA MET A 142 8.82 -18.85 -12.24
C MET A 142 10.24 -19.32 -12.59
N HIS A 143 10.43 -19.94 -13.76
CA HIS A 143 11.77 -20.31 -14.24
C HIS A 143 12.66 -19.09 -14.50
N ARG A 144 12.12 -18.03 -15.10
CA ARG A 144 12.84 -16.75 -15.30
C ARG A 144 13.25 -16.12 -13.97
N LEU A 145 12.34 -16.10 -13.00
CA LEU A 145 12.60 -15.56 -11.67
C LEU A 145 13.66 -16.36 -10.92
N ALA A 146 13.60 -17.70 -11.02
CA ALA A 146 14.62 -18.57 -10.44
C ALA A 146 15.98 -18.32 -11.09
N ALA A 147 16.04 -18.25 -12.43
CA ALA A 147 17.28 -17.95 -13.16
C ALA A 147 17.86 -16.58 -12.78
N TYR A 148 17.02 -15.54 -12.65
CA TYR A 148 17.44 -14.21 -12.21
C TYR A 148 18.04 -14.24 -10.79
N ASN A 149 17.47 -15.05 -9.89
CA ASN A 149 17.96 -15.23 -8.52
C ASN A 149 19.08 -16.29 -8.40
N GLY A 150 19.59 -16.82 -9.52
CA GLY A 150 20.64 -17.85 -9.53
C GLY A 150 20.21 -19.21 -8.94
N LYS A 151 18.91 -19.50 -8.93
CA LYS A 151 18.32 -20.77 -8.46
C LYS A 151 17.68 -21.53 -9.62
N THR A 152 17.51 -22.84 -9.45
CA THR A 152 16.77 -23.68 -10.40
C THR A 152 15.37 -23.96 -9.86
N CYS A 153 14.35 -23.80 -10.71
CA CYS A 153 12.99 -24.23 -10.40
C CYS A 153 12.76 -25.58 -11.08
N SER A 154 12.22 -26.58 -10.37
CA SER A 154 11.85 -27.88 -10.95
C SER A 154 10.35 -27.96 -11.30
N LEU A 155 9.62 -26.84 -11.19
CA LEU A 155 8.17 -26.80 -11.39
C LEU A 155 7.83 -27.03 -12.86
N THR A 156 6.95 -28.00 -13.10
CA THR A 156 6.41 -28.33 -14.43
C THR A 156 4.95 -27.90 -14.54
N VAL A 157 4.46 -27.76 -15.78
CA VAL A 157 3.08 -27.35 -16.04
C VAL A 157 2.10 -28.44 -15.56
N GLU A 158 2.50 -29.70 -15.70
CA GLU A 158 1.74 -30.87 -15.28
C GLU A 158 1.55 -30.88 -13.76
N GLN A 159 2.61 -30.68 -12.99
CA GLN A 159 2.52 -30.57 -11.52
C GLN A 159 1.59 -29.45 -11.07
N LEU A 160 1.58 -28.33 -11.78
CA LEU A 160 0.71 -27.20 -11.47
C LEU A 160 -0.75 -27.49 -11.81
N ARG A 161 -0.99 -28.22 -12.92
CA ARG A 161 -2.32 -28.62 -13.36
C ARG A 161 -2.92 -29.68 -12.44
N ASP A 162 -2.14 -30.70 -12.06
CA ASP A 162 -2.54 -31.75 -11.14
C ASP A 162 -2.90 -31.17 -9.76
N ALA A 163 -2.11 -30.20 -9.27
CA ALA A 163 -2.41 -29.49 -8.03
C ALA A 163 -3.71 -28.68 -8.10
N GLY A 164 -4.04 -28.11 -9.27
CA GLY A 164 -5.31 -27.43 -9.52
C GLY A 164 -6.51 -28.40 -9.44
N GLU A 165 -6.40 -29.57 -10.07
CA GLU A 165 -7.45 -30.60 -10.07
C GLU A 165 -7.69 -31.17 -8.66
N LEU A 166 -6.64 -31.43 -7.89
CA LEU A 166 -6.72 -31.82 -6.47
C LEU A 166 -7.41 -30.76 -5.59
N GLY A 167 -7.18 -29.48 -5.89
CA GLY A 167 -7.79 -28.36 -5.18
C GLY A 167 -9.29 -28.23 -5.42
N ASP A 168 -9.75 -28.47 -6.66
CA ASP A 168 -11.17 -28.44 -7.00
C ASP A 168 -11.92 -29.67 -6.45
N MET A 169 -11.31 -30.87 -6.47
CA MET A 169 -11.91 -32.07 -5.85
C MET A 169 -12.15 -31.91 -4.34
N LYS A 170 -11.31 -31.15 -3.62
CA LYS A 170 -11.50 -30.88 -2.18
C LYS A 170 -12.64 -29.90 -1.88
N LYS A 171 -13.04 -29.04 -2.83
CA LYS A 171 -14.14 -28.08 -2.60
C LYS A 171 -15.50 -28.75 -2.48
N ASP A 172 -15.69 -29.92 -3.08
CA ASP A 172 -16.99 -30.63 -3.06
C ASP A 172 -17.23 -31.41 -1.77
N GLY A 173 -16.26 -31.49 -0.84
CA GLY A 173 -16.32 -32.37 0.34
C GLY A 173 -16.29 -31.71 1.73
N SER A 174 -15.91 -30.43 1.88
CA SER A 174 -15.67 -29.85 3.22
C SER A 174 -16.30 -28.48 3.45
N HIS A 175 -17.27 -28.43 4.37
CA HIS A 175 -17.89 -27.23 4.96
C HIS A 175 -16.99 -26.53 6.01
N GLU A 176 -15.67 -26.46 5.81
CA GLU A 176 -14.76 -25.77 6.74
C GLU A 176 -13.74 -24.88 6.01
N ALA A 177 -13.74 -23.60 6.40
CA ALA A 177 -12.80 -22.53 6.06
C ALA A 177 -12.34 -22.43 4.60
N LYS A 178 -13.06 -21.62 3.82
CA LYS A 178 -12.66 -21.10 2.50
C LYS A 178 -11.31 -20.37 2.56
N VAL A 179 -10.20 -21.09 2.44
CA VAL A 179 -8.98 -20.53 1.86
C VAL A 179 -9.15 -20.66 0.35
N THR A 180 -9.77 -19.64 -0.24
CA THR A 180 -10.04 -19.59 -1.69
C THR A 180 -8.71 -19.46 -2.43
N VAL A 181 -8.06 -20.59 -2.70
CA VAL A 181 -7.00 -20.67 -3.69
C VAL A 181 -7.69 -20.49 -5.05
N LEU A 182 -7.54 -19.27 -5.56
CA LEU A 182 -7.80 -18.76 -6.91
C LEU A 182 -8.58 -19.71 -7.80
N SER A 183 -9.89 -19.52 -7.83
CA SER A 183 -10.76 -20.18 -8.79
C SER A 183 -10.49 -19.63 -10.19
N ARG A 184 -10.23 -20.57 -11.10
CA ARG A 184 -9.93 -20.45 -12.53
C ARG A 184 -10.94 -19.65 -13.37
N THR A 185 -12.08 -19.23 -12.78
CA THR A 185 -13.20 -18.63 -13.51
C THR A 185 -14.08 -17.72 -12.63
N TYR A 186 -13.51 -16.93 -11.70
CA TYR A 186 -14.35 -16.08 -10.85
C TYR A 186 -14.77 -14.78 -11.54
N ASN A 187 -16.07 -14.62 -11.78
CA ASN A 187 -16.67 -13.33 -12.12
C ASN A 187 -16.62 -12.43 -10.87
N TYR A 188 -15.62 -11.55 -10.83
CA TYR A 188 -15.43 -10.59 -9.75
C TYR A 188 -16.63 -9.65 -9.62
N THR A 189 -17.05 -9.37 -8.38
CA THR A 189 -17.04 -8.02 -7.75
C THR A 189 -17.87 -8.04 -6.46
N MET A 190 -18.95 -8.84 -6.40
CA MET A 190 -19.89 -8.79 -5.26
C MET A 190 -19.70 -9.91 -4.24
N ASP A 191 -19.28 -11.09 -4.67
CA ASP A 191 -19.14 -12.22 -3.78
C ASP A 191 -17.85 -12.16 -2.92
N ASP A 192 -16.79 -11.53 -3.42
CA ASP A 192 -15.57 -11.24 -2.63
C ASP A 192 -15.84 -10.18 -1.55
N ILE A 193 -16.70 -9.18 -1.84
CA ILE A 193 -17.13 -8.20 -0.85
C ILE A 193 -17.98 -8.90 0.22
N LYS A 194 -18.84 -9.85 -0.16
CA LYS A 194 -19.58 -10.66 0.82
C LYS A 194 -18.67 -11.57 1.64
N ALA A 195 -17.58 -12.09 1.06
CA ALA A 195 -16.59 -12.90 1.77
C ALA A 195 -15.93 -12.12 2.93
N LEU A 196 -15.70 -10.81 2.77
CA LEU A 196 -15.19 -9.93 3.84
C LEU A 196 -16.14 -9.84 5.06
N PHE A 197 -17.42 -10.16 4.90
CA PHE A 197 -18.43 -10.17 5.96
C PHE A 197 -18.94 -11.58 6.29
N GLU A 198 -18.29 -12.64 5.78
CA GLU A 198 -18.77 -14.02 5.90
C GLU A 198 -18.71 -14.54 7.34
N THR A 199 -17.73 -14.09 8.12
CA THR A 199 -17.64 -14.39 9.56
C THR A 199 -17.91 -13.15 10.41
N LYS A 200 -18.69 -13.33 11.49
CA LYS A 200 -19.03 -12.26 12.44
C LYS A 200 -17.79 -11.56 13.01
N LYS A 201 -16.69 -12.29 13.22
CA LYS A 201 -15.41 -11.75 13.71
C LYS A 201 -14.70 -10.86 12.67
N LEU A 202 -14.70 -11.29 11.41
CA LEU A 202 -14.08 -10.53 10.31
C LEU A 202 -14.89 -9.26 10.01
N ALA A 203 -16.21 -9.39 9.93
CA ALA A 203 -17.14 -8.26 9.75
C ALA A 203 -16.95 -7.18 10.82
N TRP A 204 -16.82 -7.58 12.08
CA TRP A 204 -16.63 -6.65 13.21
C TRP A 204 -15.26 -5.97 13.14
N SER A 205 -14.20 -6.73 12.84
CA SER A 205 -12.86 -6.17 12.68
C SER A 205 -12.78 -5.15 11.53
N THR A 206 -13.32 -5.49 10.36
CA THR A 206 -13.33 -4.60 9.19
C THR A 206 -14.17 -3.35 9.46
N SER A 207 -15.36 -3.50 10.05
CA SER A 207 -16.24 -2.35 10.37
C SER A 207 -15.62 -1.43 11.41
N LEU A 208 -14.96 -1.98 12.44
CA LEU A 208 -14.27 -1.19 13.45
C LEU A 208 -13.11 -0.41 12.85
N LEU A 209 -12.31 -1.04 11.98
CA LEU A 209 -11.20 -0.36 11.31
C LEU A 209 -11.68 0.78 10.42
N VAL A 210 -12.71 0.54 9.60
CA VAL A 210 -13.32 1.58 8.75
C VAL A 210 -13.86 2.73 9.61
N SER A 211 -14.50 2.41 10.73
CA SER A 211 -15.06 3.43 11.64
C SER A 211 -13.97 4.25 12.33
N ILE A 212 -12.93 3.60 12.86
CA ILE A 212 -11.79 4.29 13.51
C ILE A 212 -11.11 5.24 12.53
N TRP A 213 -10.80 4.77 11.32
CA TRP A 213 -10.19 5.60 10.29
C TRP A 213 -11.11 6.74 9.84
N GLY A 214 -12.40 6.48 9.69
CA GLY A 214 -13.40 7.51 9.37
C GLY A 214 -13.49 8.59 10.45
N ILE A 215 -13.50 8.20 11.73
CA ILE A 215 -13.57 9.13 12.87
C ILE A 215 -12.29 9.97 12.97
N ILE A 216 -11.10 9.39 12.75
CA ILE A 216 -9.83 10.14 12.73
C ILE A 216 -9.84 11.21 11.63
N CYS A 217 -10.29 10.86 10.42
CA CYS A 217 -10.41 11.80 9.31
C CYS A 217 -11.43 12.92 9.61
N LEU A 218 -12.55 12.58 10.26
CA LEU A 218 -13.56 13.54 10.64
C LEU A 218 -13.05 14.50 11.74
N ALA A 219 -12.41 13.95 12.78
CA ALA A 219 -11.87 14.71 13.90
C ALA A 219 -10.76 15.67 13.48
N SER A 220 -9.87 15.26 12.58
CA SER A 220 -8.81 16.12 12.03
C SER A 220 -9.38 17.30 11.23
N THR A 221 -10.46 17.07 10.48
CA THR A 221 -11.17 18.13 9.75
C THR A 221 -11.80 19.15 10.69
N PHE A 222 -12.50 18.68 11.74
CA PHE A 222 -13.14 19.58 12.71
C PHE A 222 -12.14 20.37 13.55
N ARG A 223 -11.03 19.74 13.97
CA ARG A 223 -9.97 20.42 14.73
C ARG A 223 -9.30 21.52 13.92
N GLY A 224 -9.08 21.32 12.62
CA GLY A 224 -8.52 22.35 11.74
C GLY A 224 -9.42 23.58 11.60
N ALA A 225 -10.73 23.44 11.76
CA ALA A 225 -11.67 24.56 11.67
C ALA A 225 -11.74 25.41 12.96
N GLN A 226 -11.45 24.83 14.13
CA GLN A 226 -11.57 25.51 15.42
C GLN A 226 -10.24 26.09 15.95
N PHE A 227 -9.10 25.52 15.57
CA PHE A 227 -7.78 25.94 16.05
C PHE A 227 -6.95 26.56 14.92
N GLY A 228 -7.37 27.73 14.43
CA GLY A 228 -6.63 28.53 13.45
C GLY A 228 -5.37 29.21 14.00
N ASP A 229 -5.11 29.10 15.30
CA ASP A 229 -4.11 29.91 16.02
C ASP A 229 -2.67 29.38 15.96
N SER A 230 -2.40 28.31 15.19
CA SER A 230 -1.06 27.75 15.04
C SER A 230 -0.43 28.09 13.69
N SER A 231 0.76 28.69 13.73
CA SER A 231 1.56 29.01 12.54
C SER A 231 1.76 27.79 11.65
N TYR A 232 1.50 27.93 10.34
CA TYR A 232 1.78 26.89 9.35
C TYR A 232 3.21 26.33 9.49
N TYR A 233 4.16 27.20 9.84
CA TYR A 233 5.53 26.79 10.10
C TYR A 233 5.64 25.77 11.23
N ILE A 234 4.96 25.99 12.35
CA ILE A 234 4.99 25.10 13.53
C ILE A 234 4.38 23.74 13.18
N ILE A 235 3.24 23.73 12.48
CA ILE A 235 2.53 22.50 12.11
C ILE A 235 3.41 21.62 11.23
N TYR A 236 3.90 22.15 10.11
CA TYR A 236 4.69 21.37 9.15
C TYR A 236 6.08 21.01 9.70
N ARG A 237 6.72 21.89 10.46
CA ARG A 237 7.96 21.56 11.19
C ARG A 237 7.75 20.37 12.13
N ASN A 238 6.72 20.42 12.97
CA ASN A 238 6.44 19.35 13.92
C ASN A 238 6.13 18.04 13.19
N GLN A 239 5.42 18.10 12.07
CA GLN A 239 5.13 16.92 11.24
C GLN A 239 6.40 16.30 10.64
N VAL A 240 7.35 17.12 10.17
CA VAL A 240 8.66 16.63 9.69
C VAL A 240 9.43 15.98 10.83
N ILE A 241 9.49 16.61 12.02
CA ILE A 241 10.15 16.04 13.20
C ILE A 241 9.55 14.68 13.56
N LEU A 242 8.21 14.59 13.65
CA LEU A 242 7.51 13.34 13.96
C LEU A 242 7.84 12.24 12.94
N ASN A 243 7.88 12.56 11.66
CA ASN A 243 8.20 11.58 10.61
C ASN A 243 9.67 11.16 10.62
N VAL A 244 10.60 12.09 10.91
CA VAL A 244 12.02 11.78 11.08
C VAL A 244 12.21 10.84 12.27
N LEU A 245 11.55 11.10 13.40
CA LEU A 245 11.65 10.26 14.60
C LEU A 245 10.93 8.91 14.45
N GLY A 246 9.82 8.87 13.69
CA GLY A 246 9.07 7.64 13.43
C GLY A 246 9.75 6.69 12.45
N THR A 247 10.61 7.20 11.56
CA THR A 247 11.26 6.39 10.52
C THR A 247 12.20 5.32 11.11
N PRO A 248 13.12 5.64 12.06
CA PRO A 248 13.92 4.62 12.76
C PRO A 248 13.10 3.55 13.46
N GLY A 249 11.93 3.92 14.02
CA GLY A 249 11.03 2.96 14.67
C GLY A 249 10.57 1.84 13.73
N ALA A 250 10.31 2.17 12.46
CA ALA A 250 9.94 1.17 11.44
C ALA A 250 11.10 0.23 11.09
N PHE A 251 12.34 0.73 11.07
CA PHE A 251 13.52 -0.11 10.87
C PHE A 251 13.78 -1.05 12.05
N LEU A 252 13.67 -0.54 13.28
CA LEU A 252 13.80 -1.34 14.50
C LEU A 252 12.72 -2.42 14.60
N ALA A 253 11.48 -2.10 14.21
CA ALA A 253 10.41 -3.09 14.14
C ALA A 253 10.70 -4.20 13.11
N GLY A 254 11.23 -3.84 11.93
CA GLY A 254 11.66 -4.81 10.93
C GLY A 254 12.76 -5.75 11.46
N TRP A 255 13.77 -5.18 12.12
CA TRP A 255 14.86 -5.94 12.73
C TRP A 255 14.38 -6.88 13.84
N ALA A 256 13.47 -6.42 14.72
CA ALA A 256 12.95 -7.24 15.80
C ALA A 256 12.18 -8.48 15.29
N ILE A 257 11.43 -8.34 14.19
CA ILE A 257 10.68 -9.45 13.58
C ILE A 257 11.62 -10.46 12.93
N GLU A 258 12.68 -10.00 12.26
CA GLU A 258 13.71 -10.87 11.69
C GLU A 258 14.37 -11.75 12.76
N GLN A 259 14.72 -11.16 13.92
CA GLN A 259 15.31 -11.90 15.04
C GLN A 259 14.38 -12.97 15.60
N HIS A 260 13.10 -12.64 15.77
CA HIS A 260 12.10 -13.59 16.26
C HIS A 260 11.89 -14.77 15.30
N GLU A 261 11.83 -14.50 14.00
CA GLU A 261 11.68 -15.57 12.99
C GLU A 261 12.92 -16.46 12.92
N HIS A 262 14.11 -15.88 13.01
CA HIS A 262 15.35 -16.64 13.06
C HIS A 262 15.42 -17.56 14.30
N GLN A 263 14.93 -17.10 15.46
CA GLN A 263 14.83 -17.94 16.66
C GLN A 263 13.85 -19.11 16.49
N ASN A 264 12.68 -18.87 15.89
CA ASN A 264 11.70 -19.93 15.59
C ASN A 264 12.23 -20.96 14.60
N LEU A 265 12.94 -20.52 13.56
CA LEU A 265 13.56 -21.43 12.59
C LEU A 265 14.66 -22.28 13.24
N VAL A 266 15.45 -21.72 14.15
CA VAL A 266 16.47 -22.46 14.91
C VAL A 266 15.82 -23.48 15.86
N GLN A 267 14.72 -23.13 16.54
CA GLN A 267 13.99 -24.05 17.42
C GLN A 267 13.27 -25.18 16.67
N THR A 268 12.71 -24.90 15.49
CA THR A 268 12.01 -25.90 14.68
C THR A 268 12.98 -26.80 13.88
N ALA A 269 14.16 -26.31 13.52
CA ALA A 269 15.22 -27.11 12.91
C ALA A 269 16.01 -27.98 13.91
N TRP A 270 15.85 -27.73 15.21
CA TRP A 270 16.50 -28.50 16.28
C TRP A 270 15.49 -28.98 17.34
N PRO A 271 14.55 -29.89 17.01
CA PRO A 271 13.79 -30.56 18.04
C PRO A 271 14.72 -31.56 18.75
N ALA A 272 15.13 -31.22 19.97
CA ALA A 272 15.64 -32.11 21.01
C ALA A 272 16.58 -33.25 20.57
N ARG A 273 17.86 -32.94 20.32
CA ARG A 273 18.92 -33.92 20.52
C ARG A 273 19.37 -33.83 21.98
N GLY A 274 18.62 -34.47 22.88
CA GLY A 274 18.99 -34.51 24.30
C GLY A 274 17.84 -34.93 25.20
N GLU A 275 17.62 -36.25 25.30
CA GLU A 275 17.29 -36.97 26.54
C GLU A 275 17.22 -38.47 26.20
N ALA A 276 18.40 -39.06 26.03
CA ALA A 276 18.61 -40.50 26.03
C ALA A 276 20.00 -40.76 26.61
N THR A 277 20.10 -40.64 27.93
CA THR A 277 21.12 -41.27 28.77
C THR A 277 20.51 -41.58 30.11
#